data_AF-W1NLQ2-F1
#
_entry.id   AF-W1NLQ2-F1
#
_cell.length_a   1.000
_cell.length_b   1.000
_cell.length_c   1.000
_cell.angle_alpha   90.00
_cell.angle_beta   90.00
_cell.angle_gamma   90.00
#
_symmetry.space_group_name_H-M   'P 1'
#
loop_
_entity.id
_entity.type
_entity.pdbx_description
1 polymer ?
#
loop_
_entity_poly.entity_id
_entity_poly.type
_entity_poly.pdbx_seq_one_letter_code
_entity_poly.pdbx_strand_id
1 'polypeptide(L)'
;MNTTAAVFSAAARCGSSGWQAPEQLLHGRQTKAIDIFSLGCVLYFCMTKGRHPFGKPLERDLNISHGKFDLCLVDHIPEAVDLLSRMLAHDLTMRPTAQEVLLHPLLWTGEWRLKFLQETSDRIVSAHKKSNLVVAIEGIHLSAPHKRWDKNMDDAFVSNLKSGPRRYNFRRICDLIRVIRNFSTHYNQLPKHIQELLGPIPSGFYSYFASRFPNLLLEVYKIVYQYCREEVWYKNFVESMKKTNDRS
;
A
#
# COMPACT_ATOMS: atom_id res chain seq x y z
N MET A 1 -24.69 -48.07 -38.51
CA MET A 1 -24.63 -47.94 -37.04
C MET A 1 -23.25 -47.42 -36.69
N ASN A 2 -23.10 -46.14 -36.37
CA ASN A 2 -21.92 -45.58 -35.73
C ASN A 2 -22.33 -44.22 -35.15
N THR A 3 -22.67 -44.23 -33.86
CA THR A 3 -22.86 -43.00 -33.09
C THR A 3 -21.82 -43.03 -31.99
N THR A 4 -20.64 -42.48 -32.28
CA THR A 4 -19.63 -42.19 -31.27
C THR A 4 -20.13 -40.98 -30.50
N ALA A 5 -20.81 -41.22 -29.38
CA ALA A 5 -21.13 -40.17 -28.43
C ALA A 5 -19.82 -39.66 -27.83
N ALA A 6 -19.39 -38.47 -28.26
CA ALA A 6 -18.35 -37.73 -27.58
C ALA A 6 -18.84 -37.42 -26.16
N VAL A 7 -18.29 -38.14 -25.18
CA VAL A 7 -18.42 -37.79 -23.77
C VAL A 7 -17.65 -36.49 -23.58
N PHE A 8 -18.35 -35.36 -23.69
CA PHE A 8 -17.83 -34.10 -23.20
C PHE A 8 -17.65 -34.25 -21.69
N SER A 9 -16.39 -34.37 -21.26
CA SER A 9 -16.01 -34.19 -19.86
C SER A 9 -16.45 -32.78 -19.47
N ALA A 10 -17.59 -32.68 -18.81
CA ALA A 10 -17.95 -31.51 -18.03
C ALA A 10 -16.90 -31.43 -16.92
N ALA A 11 -15.83 -30.68 -17.16
CA ALA A 11 -15.06 -30.12 -16.08
C ALA A 11 -16.07 -29.35 -15.24
N ALA A 12 -16.45 -29.94 -14.10
CA ALA A 12 -17.42 -29.38 -13.19
C ALA A 12 -17.11 -27.90 -12.98
N ARG A 13 -18.14 -27.04 -12.99
CA ARG A 13 -18.03 -25.63 -12.57
C ARG A 13 -17.58 -25.60 -11.11
N CYS A 14 -16.28 -25.79 -10.89
CA CYS A 14 -15.67 -25.84 -9.58
C CYS A 14 -15.32 -24.40 -9.22
N GLY A 15 -16.32 -23.66 -8.78
CA GLY A 15 -16.18 -22.26 -8.40
C GLY A 15 -17.54 -21.65 -8.05
N SER A 16 -17.58 -20.90 -6.96
CA SER A 16 -18.77 -20.14 -6.60
C SER A 16 -18.93 -18.97 -7.56
N SER A 17 -20.05 -18.91 -8.29
CA SER A 17 -20.37 -17.80 -9.20
C SER A 17 -20.19 -16.45 -8.50
N GLY A 18 -19.63 -15.50 -9.23
CA GLY A 18 -19.29 -14.17 -8.77
C GLY A 18 -17.95 -14.03 -8.05
N TRP A 19 -17.22 -15.13 -7.80
CA TRP A 19 -15.90 -15.11 -7.15
C TRP A 19 -14.77 -15.68 -8.03
N GLN A 20 -15.13 -16.23 -9.19
CA GLN A 20 -14.20 -16.82 -10.13
C GLN A 20 -13.47 -15.74 -10.93
N ALA A 21 -12.20 -15.97 -11.24
CA ALA A 21 -11.44 -15.09 -12.12
C ALA A 21 -11.98 -15.09 -13.57
N PRO A 22 -11.76 -14.03 -14.36
CA PRO A 22 -12.25 -13.92 -15.73
C PRO A 22 -11.87 -15.12 -16.61
N GLU A 23 -10.64 -15.60 -16.52
CA GLU A 23 -10.15 -16.76 -17.27
C GLU A 23 -10.84 -18.07 -16.88
N GLN A 24 -11.41 -18.18 -15.68
CA GLN A 24 -12.20 -19.35 -15.30
C GLN A 24 -13.59 -19.31 -15.96
N LEU A 25 -14.18 -18.11 -16.08
CA LEU A 25 -15.48 -17.89 -16.75
C LEU A 25 -15.36 -18.03 -18.27
N LEU A 26 -14.24 -17.59 -18.84
CA LEU A 26 -13.98 -17.58 -20.28
C LEU A 26 -13.26 -18.85 -20.78
N HIS A 27 -13.12 -19.87 -19.93
CA HIS A 27 -12.43 -21.13 -20.26
C HIS A 27 -10.98 -20.94 -20.74
N GLY A 28 -10.30 -19.93 -20.24
CA GLY A 28 -8.89 -19.63 -20.50
C GLY A 28 -7.91 -20.44 -19.66
N ARG A 29 -6.61 -20.15 -19.83
CA ARG A 29 -5.54 -20.80 -19.05
C ARG A 29 -5.61 -20.38 -17.59
N GLN A 30 -5.74 -21.36 -16.71
CA GLN A 30 -5.77 -21.15 -15.26
C GLN A 30 -4.37 -21.30 -14.67
N THR A 31 -4.04 -20.42 -13.72
CA THR A 31 -2.78 -20.42 -12.96
C THR A 31 -3.06 -20.01 -11.51
N LYS A 32 -2.03 -19.93 -10.66
CA LYS A 32 -2.17 -19.39 -9.28
C LYS A 32 -2.75 -17.96 -9.24
N ALA A 33 -2.75 -17.23 -10.36
CA ALA A 33 -3.33 -15.89 -10.45
C ALA A 33 -4.86 -15.87 -10.26
N ILE A 34 -5.57 -17.00 -10.42
CA ILE A 34 -7.01 -17.10 -10.12
C ILE A 34 -7.29 -16.89 -8.63
N ASP A 35 -6.39 -17.39 -7.77
CA ASP A 35 -6.51 -17.27 -6.32
C ASP A 35 -6.25 -15.84 -5.87
N ILE A 36 -5.34 -15.13 -6.56
CA ILE A 36 -5.07 -13.71 -6.30
C ILE A 36 -6.29 -12.85 -6.63
N PHE A 37 -6.98 -13.13 -7.73
CA PHE A 37 -8.22 -12.46 -8.08
C PHE A 37 -9.31 -12.71 -7.02
N SER A 38 -9.50 -13.98 -6.66
CA SER A 38 -10.48 -14.40 -5.65
C SER A 38 -10.20 -13.74 -4.30
N LEU A 39 -8.92 -13.72 -3.87
CA LEU A 39 -8.48 -13.05 -2.66
C LEU A 39 -8.72 -11.54 -2.72
N GLY A 40 -8.52 -10.89 -3.86
CA GLY A 40 -8.83 -9.47 -4.05
C GLY A 40 -10.31 -9.17 -3.79
N CYS A 41 -11.21 -10.03 -4.29
CA CYS A 41 -12.65 -9.92 -4.02
C CYS A 41 -12.97 -10.07 -2.53
N VAL A 42 -12.33 -11.04 -1.86
CA VAL A 42 -12.50 -11.29 -0.42
C VAL A 42 -11.97 -10.12 0.42
N LEU A 43 -10.80 -9.58 0.10
CA LEU A 43 -10.23 -8.43 0.80
C LEU A 43 -11.16 -7.23 0.71
N TYR A 44 -11.64 -6.90 -0.50
CA TYR A 44 -12.63 -5.83 -0.67
C TYR A 44 -13.91 -6.09 0.13
N PHE A 45 -14.41 -7.33 0.12
CA PHE A 45 -15.60 -7.71 0.90
C PHE A 45 -15.42 -7.48 2.40
N CYS A 46 -14.27 -7.87 2.96
CA CYS A 46 -13.95 -7.64 4.36
C CYS A 46 -13.84 -6.13 4.68
N MET A 47 -13.13 -5.37 3.86
CA MET A 47 -12.93 -3.92 4.06
C MET A 47 -14.25 -3.13 3.99
N THR A 48 -15.17 -3.55 3.12
CA THR A 48 -16.46 -2.88 2.89
C THR A 48 -17.60 -3.47 3.71
N LYS A 49 -17.32 -4.44 4.59
CA LYS A 49 -18.31 -5.14 5.43
C LYS A 49 -19.44 -5.77 4.61
N GLY A 50 -19.09 -6.39 3.49
CA GLY A 50 -20.01 -7.25 2.73
C GLY A 50 -20.31 -6.83 1.29
N ARG A 51 -19.66 -5.77 0.77
CA ARG A 51 -19.82 -5.38 -0.64
C ARG A 51 -18.87 -6.17 -1.53
N HIS A 52 -19.14 -6.18 -2.84
CA HIS A 52 -18.33 -6.90 -3.80
C HIS A 52 -17.87 -5.94 -4.90
N PRO A 53 -16.60 -5.98 -5.33
CA PRO A 53 -16.08 -4.99 -6.28
C PRO A 53 -16.78 -5.05 -7.64
N PHE A 54 -17.40 -6.18 -7.99
CA PHE A 54 -18.16 -6.40 -9.22
C PHE A 54 -19.70 -6.27 -9.04
N GLY A 55 -20.16 -5.64 -7.96
CA GLY A 55 -21.58 -5.34 -7.75
C GLY A 55 -22.43 -6.48 -7.15
N LYS A 56 -23.73 -6.46 -7.44
CA LYS A 56 -24.74 -7.38 -6.89
C LYS A 56 -24.58 -8.80 -7.47
N PRO A 57 -25.00 -9.86 -6.75
CA PRO A 57 -24.77 -11.25 -7.18
C PRO A 57 -25.14 -11.58 -8.64
N LEU A 58 -26.25 -11.04 -9.16
CA LEU A 58 -26.74 -11.33 -10.52
C LEU A 58 -25.87 -10.71 -11.64
N GLU A 59 -25.13 -9.64 -11.36
CA GLU A 59 -24.32 -8.92 -12.35
C GLU A 59 -22.82 -9.24 -12.27
N ARG A 60 -22.37 -9.96 -11.23
CA ARG A 60 -20.94 -10.18 -10.95
C ARG A 60 -20.22 -10.87 -12.09
N ASP A 61 -20.71 -12.02 -12.56
CA ASP A 61 -20.02 -12.78 -13.62
C ASP A 61 -19.89 -11.96 -14.91
N LEU A 62 -20.92 -11.19 -15.26
CA LEU A 62 -20.89 -10.29 -16.41
C LEU A 62 -19.84 -9.18 -16.22
N ASN A 63 -19.86 -8.52 -15.07
CA ASN A 63 -18.90 -7.47 -14.73
C ASN A 63 -17.45 -8.00 -14.68
N ILE A 64 -17.23 -9.20 -14.13
CA ILE A 64 -15.94 -9.88 -14.11
C ILE A 64 -15.46 -10.16 -15.53
N SER A 65 -16.33 -10.73 -16.38
CA SER A 65 -15.99 -11.05 -17.77
C SER A 65 -15.57 -9.81 -18.57
N HIS A 66 -16.17 -8.65 -18.27
CA HIS A 66 -15.88 -7.36 -18.89
C HIS A 66 -14.79 -6.55 -18.17
N GLY A 67 -14.21 -7.06 -17.07
CA GLY A 67 -13.20 -6.35 -16.29
C GLY A 67 -13.71 -5.08 -15.61
N LYS A 68 -15.02 -4.99 -15.35
CA LYS A 68 -15.67 -3.81 -14.77
C LYS A 68 -15.85 -3.96 -13.27
N PHE A 69 -15.02 -3.29 -12.48
CA PHE A 69 -15.15 -3.23 -11.02
C PHE A 69 -15.15 -1.78 -10.51
N ASP A 70 -15.61 -1.59 -9.28
CA ASP A 70 -15.66 -0.30 -8.59
C ASP A 70 -15.02 -0.40 -7.20
N LEU A 71 -14.07 0.50 -6.92
CA LEU A 71 -13.35 0.60 -5.65
C LEU A 71 -13.72 1.85 -4.83
N CYS A 72 -14.78 2.58 -5.19
CA CYS A 72 -15.16 3.83 -4.53
C CYS A 72 -15.29 3.73 -3.00
N LEU A 73 -15.73 2.59 -2.47
CA LEU A 73 -15.88 2.41 -1.01
C LEU A 73 -14.56 2.32 -0.24
N VAL A 74 -13.42 2.18 -0.93
CA VAL A 74 -12.08 2.10 -0.34
C VAL A 74 -11.13 3.14 -0.95
N ASP A 75 -11.63 4.10 -1.73
CA ASP A 75 -10.82 5.09 -2.43
C ASP A 75 -10.03 6.03 -1.49
N HIS A 76 -10.55 6.25 -0.28
CA HIS A 76 -9.92 6.95 0.82
C HIS A 76 -8.71 6.21 1.43
N ILE A 77 -8.45 4.96 1.03
CA ILE A 77 -7.27 4.17 1.45
C ILE A 77 -6.41 3.91 0.20
N PRO A 78 -5.41 4.76 -0.07
CA PRO A 78 -4.59 4.66 -1.29
C PRO A 78 -3.94 3.28 -1.47
N GLU A 79 -3.42 2.69 -0.39
CA GLU A 79 -2.82 1.36 -0.43
C GLU A 79 -3.83 0.26 -0.80
N ALA A 80 -5.11 0.44 -0.47
CA ALA A 80 -6.15 -0.51 -0.82
C ALA A 80 -6.47 -0.44 -2.31
N VAL A 81 -6.65 0.78 -2.83
CA VAL A 81 -6.88 1.00 -4.27
C VAL A 81 -5.74 0.43 -5.09
N ASP A 82 -4.50 0.69 -4.70
CA ASP A 82 -3.31 0.21 -5.42
C ASP A 82 -3.25 -1.32 -5.49
N LEU A 83 -3.42 -1.99 -4.35
CA LEU A 83 -3.33 -3.44 -4.30
C LEU A 83 -4.52 -4.11 -5.00
N LEU A 84 -5.74 -3.67 -4.69
CA LEU A 84 -6.96 -4.29 -5.22
C LEU A 84 -7.07 -4.11 -6.73
N SER A 85 -6.70 -2.94 -7.27
CA SER A 85 -6.71 -2.72 -8.72
C SER A 85 -5.77 -3.70 -9.46
N ARG A 86 -4.64 -4.06 -8.86
CA ARG A 86 -3.71 -5.06 -9.42
C ARG A 86 -4.20 -6.49 -9.23
N MET A 87 -4.73 -6.82 -8.05
CA MET A 87 -5.26 -8.17 -7.77
C MET A 87 -6.49 -8.49 -8.63
N LEU A 88 -7.34 -7.50 -8.89
CA LEU A 88 -8.57 -7.62 -9.69
C LEU A 88 -8.37 -7.35 -11.18
N ALA A 89 -7.11 -7.23 -11.64
CA ALA A 89 -6.81 -7.00 -13.05
C ALA A 89 -7.40 -8.13 -13.92
N HIS A 90 -8.00 -7.74 -15.04
CA HIS A 90 -8.58 -8.68 -16.00
C HIS A 90 -7.50 -9.59 -16.60
N ASP A 91 -6.38 -8.99 -17.04
CA ASP A 91 -5.18 -9.71 -17.43
C ASP A 91 -4.49 -10.34 -16.22
N LEU A 92 -4.39 -11.67 -16.22
CA LEU A 92 -3.76 -12.45 -15.15
C LEU A 92 -2.26 -12.16 -14.98
N THR A 93 -1.57 -11.67 -16.02
CA THR A 93 -0.13 -11.37 -15.95
C THR A 93 0.18 -10.09 -15.19
N MET A 94 -0.83 -9.23 -15.03
CA MET A 94 -0.74 -7.99 -14.25
C MET A 94 -1.00 -8.21 -12.76
N ARG A 95 -1.48 -9.39 -12.37
CA ARG A 95 -1.78 -9.70 -10.97
C ARG A 95 -0.48 -10.00 -10.20
N PRO A 96 -0.34 -9.48 -8.97
CA PRO A 96 0.84 -9.75 -8.15
C PRO A 96 0.85 -11.22 -7.69
N THR A 97 2.03 -11.72 -7.37
CA THR A 97 2.18 -13.00 -6.65
C THR A 97 1.66 -12.89 -5.22
N ALA A 98 1.33 -14.02 -4.59
CA ALA A 98 0.91 -14.05 -3.18
C ALA A 98 1.97 -13.43 -2.24
N GLN A 99 3.25 -13.63 -2.56
CA GLN A 99 4.36 -13.05 -1.81
C GLN A 99 4.40 -11.52 -1.91
N GLU A 100 4.11 -10.96 -3.09
CA GLU A 100 4.03 -9.51 -3.30
C GLU A 100 2.79 -8.92 -2.63
N VAL A 101 1.67 -9.64 -2.62
CA VAL A 101 0.46 -9.24 -1.86
C VAL A 101 0.80 -9.14 -0.37
N LEU A 102 1.46 -10.17 0.21
CA LEU A 102 1.82 -10.21 1.62
C LEU A 102 2.75 -9.06 2.04
N LEU A 103 3.65 -8.63 1.13
CA LEU A 103 4.61 -7.55 1.37
C LEU A 103 4.05 -6.15 1.06
N HIS A 104 2.81 -6.05 0.61
CA HIS A 104 2.22 -4.77 0.25
C HIS A 104 1.91 -3.89 1.48
N PRO A 105 2.15 -2.56 1.44
CA PRO A 105 1.90 -1.65 2.57
C PRO A 105 0.48 -1.64 3.14
N LEU A 106 -0.51 -2.11 2.38
CA LEU A 106 -1.87 -2.31 2.87
C LEU A 106 -1.90 -3.23 4.10
N LEU A 107 -1.06 -4.27 4.13
CA LEU A 107 -1.02 -5.28 5.19
C LEU A 107 -0.02 -4.94 6.31
N TRP A 108 0.67 -3.80 6.22
CA TRP A 108 1.65 -3.40 7.22
C TRP A 108 0.98 -2.82 8.46
N THR A 109 1.48 -3.19 9.63
CA THR A 109 1.16 -2.54 10.90
C THR A 109 1.73 -1.12 10.95
N GLY A 110 1.23 -0.29 11.88
CA GLY A 110 1.79 1.05 12.11
C GLY A 110 3.29 1.03 12.43
N GLU A 111 3.79 -0.04 13.06
CA GLU A 111 5.20 -0.28 13.30
C GLU A 111 6.00 -0.42 12.00
N TRP A 112 5.59 -1.32 11.11
CA TRP A 112 6.28 -1.54 9.83
C TRP A 112 6.23 -0.31 8.93
N ARG A 113 5.10 0.42 8.92
CA ARG A 113 4.95 1.68 8.18
C ARG A 113 5.90 2.76 8.69
N LEU A 114 6.00 2.93 10.01
CA LEU A 114 6.93 3.88 10.61
C LEU A 114 8.39 3.50 10.34
N LYS A 115 8.73 2.22 10.57
CA LYS A 115 10.08 1.68 10.35
C LYS A 115 10.53 1.86 8.90
N PHE A 116 9.65 1.58 7.93
CA PHE A 116 9.93 1.80 6.52
C PHE A 116 10.31 3.26 6.20
N LEU A 117 9.56 4.22 6.74
CA LEU A 117 9.86 5.64 6.55
C LEU A 117 11.15 6.07 7.26
N GLN A 118 11.46 5.49 8.42
CA GLN A 118 12.73 5.71 9.12
C GLN A 118 13.92 5.23 8.29
N GLU A 119 13.90 3.97 7.84
CA GLU A 119 14.99 3.40 7.03
C GLU A 119 15.13 4.13 5.68
N THR A 120 14.01 4.51 5.07
CA THR A 120 14.02 5.34 3.85
C THR A 120 14.66 6.71 4.13
N SER A 121 14.34 7.34 5.27
CA SER A 121 14.99 8.59 5.68
C SER A 121 16.50 8.44 5.80
N ASP A 122 16.96 7.39 6.48
CA ASP A 122 18.40 7.13 6.67
C ASP A 122 19.09 6.89 5.32
N ARG A 123 18.41 6.16 4.42
CA ARG A 123 18.89 5.95 3.05
C ARG A 123 18.96 7.23 2.22
N ILE A 124 18.01 8.15 2.38
CA ILE A 124 18.04 9.48 1.73
C ILE A 124 19.24 10.29 2.24
N VAL A 125 19.53 10.24 3.54
CA VAL A 125 20.65 11.00 4.14
C VAL A 125 22.00 10.52 3.61
N SER A 126 22.18 9.21 3.42
CA SER A 126 23.40 8.65 2.84
C SER A 126 23.47 8.77 1.32
N ALA A 127 22.37 9.08 0.64
CA ALA A 127 22.32 9.23 -0.81
C ALA A 127 22.98 10.52 -1.31
N HIS A 128 23.52 10.47 -2.53
CA HIS A 128 23.83 11.69 -3.26
C HIS A 128 22.56 12.51 -3.54
N LYS A 129 22.61 13.83 -3.33
CA LYS A 129 21.44 14.74 -3.46
C LYS A 129 20.78 14.71 -4.84
N LYS A 130 21.54 14.36 -5.89
CA LYS A 130 21.08 14.24 -7.29
C LYS A 130 20.83 12.80 -7.73
N SER A 131 20.75 11.85 -6.80
CA SER A 131 20.42 10.46 -7.13
C SER A 131 18.96 10.35 -7.60
N ASN A 132 18.68 9.37 -8.46
CA ASN A 132 17.32 9.14 -8.99
C ASN A 132 16.31 8.93 -7.86
N LEU A 133 16.70 8.25 -6.79
CA LEU A 133 15.89 8.08 -5.57
C LEU A 133 15.46 9.44 -4.99
N VAL A 134 16.42 10.33 -4.72
CA VAL A 134 16.12 11.63 -4.09
C VAL A 134 15.28 12.51 -5.02
N VAL A 135 15.60 12.53 -6.31
CA VAL A 135 14.83 13.30 -7.31
C VAL A 135 13.38 12.78 -7.39
N ALA A 136 13.17 11.47 -7.41
CA ALA A 136 11.84 10.88 -7.44
C ALA A 136 11.05 11.19 -6.16
N ILE A 137 11.67 11.09 -4.98
CA ILE A 137 11.02 11.42 -3.70
C ILE A 137 10.60 12.89 -3.64
N GLU A 138 11.44 13.81 -4.12
CA GLU A 138 11.08 15.24 -4.17
C GLU A 138 10.00 15.54 -5.22
N GLY A 139 9.76 14.62 -6.17
CA GLY A 139 8.69 14.69 -7.15
C GLY A 139 7.31 14.29 -6.61
N ILE A 140 7.23 13.73 -5.39
CA ILE A 140 5.95 13.30 -4.79
C ILE A 140 5.00 14.50 -4.65
N HIS A 141 3.79 14.35 -5.17
CA HIS A 141 2.72 15.34 -5.00
C HIS A 141 1.96 15.11 -3.69
N LEU A 142 2.09 16.05 -2.76
CA LEU A 142 1.27 16.08 -1.55
C LEU A 142 0.11 17.05 -1.71
N SER A 143 -1.08 16.62 -1.29
CA SER A 143 -2.24 17.49 -1.12
C SER A 143 -2.03 18.43 0.08
N ALA A 144 -1.28 19.52 -0.14
CA ALA A 144 -0.96 20.51 0.88
C ALA A 144 -1.04 21.96 0.32
N PRO A 145 -1.61 22.92 1.07
CA PRO A 145 -1.68 24.32 0.65
C PRO A 145 -0.31 24.87 0.25
N HIS A 146 -0.26 25.56 -0.89
CA HIS A 146 0.94 26.20 -1.44
C HIS A 146 2.17 25.28 -1.61
N LYS A 147 1.98 23.95 -1.74
CA LYS A 147 3.07 22.96 -1.76
C LYS A 147 3.96 23.04 -0.51
N ARG A 148 3.33 23.25 0.65
CA ARG A 148 3.99 23.40 1.95
C ARG A 148 3.38 22.43 2.95
N TRP A 149 4.11 21.37 3.29
CA TRP A 149 3.58 20.31 4.16
C TRP A 149 3.33 20.79 5.59
N ASP A 150 3.99 21.86 6.05
CA ASP A 150 3.73 22.45 7.37
C ASP A 150 2.32 23.01 7.50
N LYS A 151 1.64 23.30 6.39
CA LYS A 151 0.25 23.81 6.39
C LYS A 151 -0.80 22.76 6.70
N ASN A 152 -0.45 21.48 6.67
CA ASN A 152 -1.33 20.39 7.10
C ASN A 152 -1.05 19.98 8.56
N MET A 153 -0.11 20.64 9.25
CA MET A 153 0.30 20.29 10.60
C MET A 153 -0.21 21.30 11.62
N ASP A 154 -0.33 20.86 12.88
CA ASP A 154 -0.75 21.72 13.98
C ASP A 154 0.30 22.80 14.29
N ASP A 155 -0.16 24.00 14.60
CA ASP A 155 0.72 25.15 14.87
C ASP A 155 1.68 24.91 16.04
N ALA A 156 1.25 24.18 17.08
CA ALA A 156 2.10 23.79 18.20
C ALA A 156 3.27 22.90 17.73
N PHE A 157 2.99 21.93 16.85
CA PHE A 157 4.02 21.07 16.28
C PHE A 157 4.97 21.85 15.37
N VAL A 158 4.44 22.71 14.49
CA VAL A 158 5.24 23.56 13.60
C VAL A 158 6.13 24.53 14.38
N SER A 159 5.62 25.09 15.49
CA SER A 159 6.40 25.95 16.38
C SER A 159 7.55 25.17 17.03
N ASN A 160 7.27 23.95 17.50
CA ASN A 160 8.30 23.06 18.03
C ASN A 160 9.37 22.70 16.98
N LEU A 161 8.98 22.46 15.71
CA LEU A 161 9.92 22.25 14.61
C LEU A 161 10.84 23.47 14.39
N LYS A 162 10.30 24.68 14.47
CA LYS A 162 11.05 25.94 14.24
C LYS A 162 11.98 26.29 15.40
N SER A 163 11.63 25.93 16.63
CA SER A 163 12.45 26.16 17.82
C SER A 163 13.57 25.12 17.99
N GLY A 164 13.45 23.98 17.31
CA GLY A 164 14.45 22.93 17.35
C GLY A 164 15.79 23.31 16.69
N PRO A 165 16.85 22.54 16.96
CA PRO A 165 18.20 22.83 16.47
C PRO A 165 18.33 22.65 14.95
N ARG A 166 17.42 21.91 14.31
CA ARG A 166 17.47 21.58 12.89
C ARG A 166 16.46 22.38 12.09
N ARG A 167 16.93 23.02 11.03
CA ARG A 167 16.08 23.72 10.05
C ARG A 167 15.56 22.73 9.01
N TYR A 168 14.25 22.77 8.78
CA TYR A 168 13.56 21.98 7.76
C TYR A 168 12.99 22.91 6.68
N ASN A 169 13.11 22.51 5.43
CA ASN A 169 12.45 23.13 4.30
C ASN A 169 11.07 22.50 4.10
N PHE A 170 10.02 23.27 4.41
CA PHE A 170 8.63 22.83 4.34
C PHE A 170 8.10 22.54 2.93
N ARG A 171 8.90 22.77 1.89
CA ARG A 171 8.57 22.43 0.49
C ARG A 171 9.20 21.13 0.03
N ARG A 172 10.11 20.54 0.84
CA ARG A 172 10.86 19.32 0.48
C ARG A 172 10.25 18.09 1.13
N ILE A 173 10.02 17.06 0.34
CA ILE A 173 9.44 15.79 0.80
C ILE A 173 10.46 15.01 1.61
N CYS A 174 11.74 15.05 1.22
CA CYS A 174 12.81 14.46 2.03
C CYS A 174 12.88 15.08 3.44
N ASP A 175 12.51 16.35 3.59
CA ASP A 175 12.49 17.02 4.90
C ASP A 175 11.29 16.58 5.74
N LEU A 176 10.14 16.31 5.13
CA LEU A 176 9.00 15.70 5.81
C LEU A 176 9.34 14.30 6.33
N ILE A 177 9.90 13.44 5.47
CA ILE A 177 10.32 12.08 5.84
C ILE A 177 11.37 12.14 6.98
N ARG A 178 12.29 13.11 6.92
CA ARG A 178 13.30 13.33 7.95
C ARG A 178 12.73 13.85 9.27
N VAL A 179 11.64 14.63 9.24
CA VAL A 179 10.89 15.00 10.45
C VAL A 179 10.29 13.75 11.09
N ILE A 180 9.61 12.91 10.31
CA ILE A 180 9.01 11.66 10.80
C ILE A 180 10.07 10.80 11.50
N ARG A 181 11.23 10.61 10.86
CA ARG A 181 12.36 9.87 11.44
C ARG A 181 12.89 10.52 12.73
N ASN A 182 13.23 11.81 12.70
CA ASN A 182 13.81 12.47 13.88
C ASN A 182 12.86 12.48 15.08
N PHE A 183 11.58 12.76 14.86
CA PHE A 183 10.59 12.86 15.94
C PHE A 183 10.17 11.50 16.48
N SER A 184 10.24 10.43 15.67
CA SER A 184 10.04 9.08 16.18
C SER A 184 11.27 8.57 16.94
N THR A 185 12.49 8.83 16.46
CA THR A 185 13.73 8.43 17.16
C THR A 185 13.88 9.12 18.51
N HIS A 186 13.58 10.41 18.59
CA HIS A 186 13.73 11.22 19.80
C HIS A 186 12.42 11.48 20.54
N TYR A 187 11.41 10.63 20.33
CA TYR A 187 10.06 10.84 20.85
C TYR A 187 10.00 11.09 22.36
N ASN A 188 10.76 10.29 23.13
CA ASN A 188 10.80 10.41 24.59
C ASN A 188 11.43 11.74 25.08
N GLN A 189 12.16 12.45 24.21
CA GLN A 189 12.77 13.74 24.50
C GLN A 189 11.85 14.92 24.14
N LEU A 190 10.71 14.66 23.48
CA LEU A 190 9.75 15.68 23.11
C LEU A 190 8.99 16.20 24.33
N PRO A 191 8.56 17.48 24.34
CA PRO A 191 7.63 17.98 25.35
C PRO A 191 6.35 17.13 25.44
N LYS A 192 5.77 16.97 26.63
CA LYS A 192 4.59 16.12 26.85
C LYS A 192 3.40 16.49 25.96
N HIS A 193 3.11 17.79 25.82
CA HIS A 193 2.04 18.26 24.95
C HIS A 193 2.27 17.90 23.46
N ILE A 194 3.53 17.77 23.01
CA ILE A 194 3.85 17.32 21.64
C ILE A 194 3.70 15.81 21.52
N GLN A 195 4.08 15.04 22.55
CA GLN A 195 3.85 13.59 22.58
C GLN A 195 2.34 13.27 22.50
N GLU A 196 1.52 13.96 23.30
CA GLU A 196 0.06 13.83 23.28
C GLU A 196 -0.53 14.17 21.91
N LEU A 197 -0.04 15.25 21.29
CA LEU A 197 -0.47 15.69 19.97
C LEU A 197 -0.14 14.68 18.87
N LEU A 198 1.07 14.12 18.88
CA LEU A 198 1.52 13.15 17.87
C LEU A 198 0.95 11.74 18.13
N GLY A 199 0.58 11.44 19.37
CA GLY A 199 0.09 10.14 19.78
C GLY A 199 1.21 9.11 20.03
N PRO A 200 0.89 7.99 20.69
CA PRO A 200 1.87 7.01 21.13
C PRO A 200 2.56 6.30 19.96
N ILE A 201 3.85 6.00 20.11
CA ILE A 201 4.61 5.18 19.16
C ILE A 201 4.24 3.69 19.28
N PRO A 202 4.25 2.92 18.18
CA PRO A 202 4.51 3.38 16.81
C PRO A 202 3.24 3.85 16.08
N SER A 203 2.10 3.21 16.34
CA SER A 203 0.90 3.35 15.51
C SER A 203 0.19 4.69 15.64
N GLY A 204 0.09 5.27 16.85
CA GLY A 204 -0.52 6.58 17.06
C GLY A 204 0.28 7.68 16.36
N PHE A 205 1.60 7.68 16.60
CA PHE A 205 2.55 8.56 15.93
C PHE A 205 2.45 8.49 14.41
N TYR A 206 2.47 7.28 13.83
CA TYR A 206 2.32 7.11 12.39
C TYR A 206 0.97 7.65 11.87
N SER A 207 -0.12 7.39 12.60
CA SER A 207 -1.47 7.81 12.22
C SER A 207 -1.62 9.33 12.15
N TYR A 208 -0.88 10.08 12.99
CA TYR A 208 -0.83 11.54 12.91
C TYR A 208 -0.37 12.03 11.52
N PHE A 209 0.68 11.43 10.95
CA PHE A 209 1.18 11.79 9.62
C PHE A 209 0.32 11.21 8.51
N ALA A 210 -0.13 9.96 8.63
CA ALA A 210 -0.95 9.30 7.62
C ALA A 210 -2.28 10.02 7.38
N SER A 211 -2.92 10.55 8.43
CA SER A 211 -4.15 11.35 8.30
C SER A 211 -3.94 12.67 7.56
N ARG A 212 -2.73 13.24 7.60
CA ARG A 212 -2.38 14.53 6.96
C ARG A 212 -1.80 14.36 5.56
N PHE A 213 -1.22 13.20 5.27
CA PHE A 213 -0.57 12.85 4.01
C PHE A 213 -0.90 11.42 3.59
N PRO A 214 -2.16 11.12 3.22
CA PRO A 214 -2.64 9.75 3.01
C PRO A 214 -1.87 9.00 1.90
N ASN A 215 -1.38 9.72 0.88
CA ASN A 215 -0.63 9.11 -0.23
C ASN A 215 0.88 8.94 0.05
N LEU A 216 1.43 9.53 1.12
CA LEU A 216 2.88 9.61 1.32
C LEU A 216 3.54 8.22 1.37
N LEU A 217 2.98 7.31 2.16
CA LEU A 217 3.56 5.98 2.34
C LEU A 217 3.61 5.21 1.02
N LEU A 218 2.49 5.17 0.30
CA LEU A 218 2.38 4.43 -0.96
C LEU A 218 3.35 4.97 -2.03
N GLU A 219 3.43 6.29 -2.18
CA GLU A 219 4.33 6.93 -3.14
C GLU A 219 5.80 6.64 -2.81
N VAL A 220 6.19 6.79 -1.53
CA VAL A 220 7.54 6.45 -1.08
C VAL A 220 7.83 4.96 -1.30
N TYR A 221 6.87 4.07 -1.01
CA TYR A 221 7.01 2.63 -1.23
C TYR A 221 7.27 2.30 -2.70
N LYS A 222 6.50 2.86 -3.64
CA LYS A 222 6.69 2.63 -5.08
C LYS A 222 8.07 3.06 -5.55
N ILE A 223 8.51 4.25 -5.12
CA ILE A 223 9.82 4.81 -5.47
C ILE A 223 10.95 3.95 -4.91
N VAL A 224 10.87 3.58 -3.62
CA VAL A 224 11.87 2.71 -2.99
C VAL A 224 11.90 1.34 -3.64
N TYR A 225 10.75 0.73 -3.95
CA TYR A 225 10.69 -0.53 -4.66
C TYR A 225 11.34 -0.44 -6.05
N GLN A 226 11.13 0.67 -6.75
CA GLN A 226 11.74 0.89 -8.07
C GLN A 226 13.26 1.04 -8.01
N TYR A 227 13.79 1.83 -7.07
CA TYR A 227 15.22 2.20 -7.07
C TYR A 227 16.09 1.42 -6.08
N CYS A 228 15.50 0.83 -5.03
CA CYS A 228 16.22 0.26 -3.90
C CYS A 228 15.90 -1.21 -3.62
N ARG A 229 15.03 -1.88 -4.39
CA ARG A 229 14.66 -3.29 -4.11
C ARG A 229 15.85 -4.26 -4.09
N GLU A 230 16.91 -3.92 -4.83
CA GLU A 230 18.12 -4.74 -4.88
C GLU A 230 19.15 -4.39 -3.79
N GLU A 231 18.96 -3.27 -3.08
CA GLU A 231 19.85 -2.82 -2.03
C GLU A 231 19.70 -3.67 -0.76
N VAL A 232 20.83 -3.85 -0.06
CA VAL A 232 20.92 -4.71 1.13
C VAL A 232 19.94 -4.29 2.23
N TRP A 233 19.79 -2.99 2.49
CA TRP A 233 18.88 -2.52 3.54
C TRP A 233 17.42 -2.90 3.26
N TYR A 234 16.97 -2.77 2.01
CA TYR A 234 15.60 -3.10 1.64
C TYR A 234 15.36 -4.61 1.72
N LYS A 235 16.33 -5.41 1.27
CA LYS A 235 16.28 -6.87 1.43
C LYS A 235 16.18 -7.27 2.90
N ASN A 236 16.99 -6.65 3.77
CA ASN A 236 16.94 -6.88 5.21
C ASN A 236 15.60 -6.45 5.84
N PHE A 237 15.03 -5.33 5.38
CA PHE A 237 13.70 -4.87 5.79
C PHE A 237 12.63 -5.91 5.47
N VAL A 238 12.61 -6.39 4.22
CA VAL A 238 11.66 -7.43 3.74
C VAL A 238 11.85 -8.75 4.49
N GLU A 239 13.09 -9.20 4.70
CA GLU A 239 13.38 -10.41 5.47
C GLU A 239 12.92 -10.31 6.92
N SER A 240 13.12 -9.15 7.55
CA SER A 240 12.67 -8.92 8.91
C SER A 240 11.14 -9.00 9.00
N MET A 241 10.43 -8.46 8.01
CA MET A 241 8.97 -8.53 7.93
C MET A 241 8.46 -9.96 7.77
N LYS A 242 9.09 -10.75 6.89
CA LYS A 242 8.74 -12.16 6.70
C LYS A 242 8.91 -12.97 7.99
N LYS A 243 10.04 -12.81 8.68
CA LYS A 243 10.33 -13.51 9.94
C LYS A 243 9.33 -13.20 11.05
N THR A 244 8.77 -11.98 11.08
CA THR A 244 7.73 -11.62 12.04
C THR A 244 6.40 -12.27 11.69
N ASN A 245 6.03 -12.28 10.41
CA ASN A 245 4.76 -12.88 9.95
C ASN A 245 4.73 -14.41 10.10
N ASP A 246 5.88 -15.09 10.03
CA ASP A 246 5.95 -16.54 10.26
C ASP A 246 5.80 -16.95 11.74
N ARG A 247 5.86 -15.98 12.67
CA ARG A 247 5.78 -16.21 14.13
C ARG A 247 4.40 -15.90 14.73
N SER A 248 3.49 -15.36 13.93
CA SER A 248 2.13 -14.95 14.30
C SER A 248 1.09 -15.91 13.74
#